data_AF-A0A087KIB2-F1
#
_entry.id   AF-A0A087KIB2-F1
#
_cell.length_a   1.000
_cell.length_b   1.000
_cell.length_c   1.000
_cell.angle_alpha   90.00
_cell.angle_beta   90.00
_cell.angle_gamma   90.00
#
_symmetry.space_group_name_H-M   'P 1'
#
loop_
_entity.id
_entity.type
_entity.pdbx_description
1 polymer ?
#
loop_
_entity_poly.entity_id
_entity_poly.type
_entity_poly.pdbx_seq_one_letter_code
_entity_poly.pdbx_strand_id
1 'polypeptide(L)'
;MIEFSQSNNEALIMSDWRNNPRTGKSTFMPLLNDIDARLKLGETLKQIYESFKDSKALEMSYPQFTRYVKKYCNGGQNVPTPKPKEKLKVNTQVNASEDTPDENPHQITDDLLSQYMEVCYRQERIAKRAIEKGVPLEQIKEWNAPNKVRLGTLITNYEVKN
;
A
#
# COMPACT_ATOMS: atom_id res chain seq x y z
N MET A 1 49.14 9.90 -32.22
CA MET A 1 48.12 10.97 -32.14
C MET A 1 46.77 10.30 -32.27
N ILE A 2 46.15 9.91 -31.16
CA ILE A 2 44.75 9.46 -31.11
C ILE A 2 44.19 10.05 -29.82
N GLU A 3 43.49 11.16 -29.94
CA GLU A 3 42.74 11.78 -28.86
C GLU A 3 41.43 11.01 -28.70
N PHE A 4 41.28 10.32 -27.57
CA PHE A 4 40.01 9.73 -27.16
C PHE A 4 39.18 10.82 -26.49
N SER A 5 38.36 11.51 -27.29
CA SER A 5 37.28 12.36 -26.78
C SER A 5 36.23 11.47 -26.10
N GLN A 6 36.24 11.44 -24.77
CA GLN A 6 35.13 10.88 -24.01
C GLN A 6 33.92 11.81 -24.15
N SER A 7 32.93 11.28 -24.88
CA SER A 7 31.59 11.81 -25.03
C SER A 7 30.97 12.15 -23.67
N ASN A 8 30.67 13.44 -23.47
CA ASN A 8 29.86 13.92 -22.34
C ASN A 8 28.45 13.33 -22.46
N ASN A 9 28.18 12.27 -21.70
CA ASN A 9 26.84 11.80 -21.48
C ASN A 9 26.18 12.72 -20.45
N GLU A 10 25.48 13.75 -20.94
CA GLU A 10 24.45 14.45 -20.18
C GLU A 10 23.34 13.45 -19.84
N ALA A 11 23.53 12.72 -18.74
CA ALA A 11 22.47 11.99 -18.08
C ALA A 11 21.46 13.03 -17.59
N LEU A 12 20.48 13.31 -18.44
CA LEU A 12 19.26 14.03 -18.12
C LEU A 12 18.76 13.52 -16.78
N ILE A 13 18.79 14.43 -15.82
CA ILE A 13 18.52 14.26 -14.41
C ILE A 13 17.11 13.68 -14.25
N MET A 14 16.99 12.35 -14.28
CA MET A 14 15.85 11.67 -13.66
C MET A 14 16.01 11.95 -12.18
N SER A 15 15.39 13.02 -11.69
CA SER A 15 15.30 13.31 -10.25
C SER A 15 14.81 12.05 -9.56
N ASP A 16 15.71 11.36 -8.88
CA ASP A 16 15.42 10.06 -8.29
C ASP A 16 14.31 10.25 -7.24
N TRP A 17 13.11 9.77 -7.58
CA TRP A 17 11.92 9.92 -6.73
C TRP A 17 12.10 9.25 -5.36
N ARG A 18 13.09 8.36 -5.22
CA ARG A 18 13.48 7.73 -3.96
C ARG A 18 14.13 8.71 -2.98
N ASN A 19 14.72 9.79 -3.48
CA ASN A 19 15.40 10.81 -2.67
C ASN A 19 14.49 11.94 -2.22
N ASN A 20 13.22 11.98 -2.65
CA ASN A 20 12.28 13.00 -2.18
C ASN A 20 11.95 12.74 -0.69
N PRO A 21 12.44 13.58 0.25
CA PRO A 21 12.17 13.36 1.66
C PRO A 21 10.67 13.51 1.92
N ARG A 22 10.12 12.62 2.74
CA ARG A 22 8.70 12.65 3.13
C ARG A 22 8.48 13.75 4.18
N THR A 23 8.64 15.01 3.78
CA THR A 23 8.66 16.20 4.67
C THR A 23 7.27 16.70 5.08
N GLY A 24 6.20 16.19 4.44
CA GLY A 24 4.87 16.71 4.68
C GLY A 24 4.44 16.62 6.14
N LYS A 25 4.62 15.46 6.78
CA LYS A 25 4.18 15.26 8.17
C LYS A 25 5.03 16.09 9.15
N SER A 26 6.35 16.14 8.94
CA SER A 26 7.27 16.86 9.83
C SER A 26 7.07 18.38 9.77
N THR A 27 6.69 18.93 8.62
CA THR A 27 6.38 20.36 8.48
C THR A 27 4.99 20.72 9.04
N PHE A 28 4.02 19.80 8.97
CA PHE A 28 2.68 20.05 9.50
C PHE A 28 2.58 19.97 11.04
N MET A 29 3.20 18.96 11.65
CA MET A 29 3.00 18.65 13.08
C MET A 29 3.27 19.82 14.03
N PRO A 30 4.33 20.64 13.85
CA PRO A 30 4.58 21.79 14.70
C PRO A 30 3.46 22.86 14.66
N LEU A 31 2.72 22.94 13.54
CA LEU A 31 1.67 23.94 13.31
C LEU A 31 0.29 23.48 13.79
N LEU A 32 0.17 22.24 14.29
CA LEU A 32 -1.12 21.61 14.58
C LEU A 32 -1.97 22.42 15.57
N ASN A 33 -1.35 22.89 16.65
CA ASN A 33 -2.04 23.63 17.71
C ASN A 33 -2.55 24.98 17.19
N ASP A 34 -1.73 25.67 16.40
CA ASP A 34 -2.08 26.97 15.82
C ASP A 34 -3.22 26.83 14.81
N ILE A 35 -3.18 25.78 13.98
CA ILE A 35 -4.25 25.46 13.03
C ILE A 35 -5.57 25.20 13.77
N ASP A 36 -5.53 24.38 14.83
CA ASP A 36 -6.72 24.06 15.62
C ASP A 36 -7.31 25.30 16.32
N ALA A 37 -6.44 26.16 16.88
CA ALA A 37 -6.86 27.42 17.49
C ALA A 37 -7.55 28.35 16.47
N ARG A 38 -6.97 28.50 15.27
CA ARG A 38 -7.54 29.35 14.21
C ARG A 38 -8.87 28.82 13.68
N LEU A 39 -9.03 27.50 13.60
CA LEU A 39 -10.32 26.89 13.26
C LEU A 39 -11.38 27.18 14.31
N LYS A 40 -11.03 27.16 15.60
CA LYS A 40 -11.95 27.52 16.70
C LYS A 40 -12.34 29.00 16.66
N LEU A 41 -11.47 29.88 16.15
CA LEU A 41 -11.76 31.29 15.90
C LEU A 41 -12.64 31.52 14.65
N GLY A 42 -13.01 30.46 13.92
CA GLY A 42 -13.87 30.55 12.74
C GLY A 42 -13.13 30.89 11.45
N GLU A 43 -11.79 30.87 11.45
CA GLU A 43 -11.04 31.02 10.20
C GLU A 43 -11.27 29.81 9.27
N THR A 44 -11.33 30.09 7.97
CA THR A 44 -11.49 29.03 6.98
C THR A 44 -10.16 28.33 6.70
N LEU A 45 -10.22 27.05 6.31
CA LEU A 45 -9.03 26.27 5.92
C LEU A 45 -8.18 26.96 4.84
N LYS A 46 -8.84 27.69 3.92
CA LYS A 46 -8.16 28.42 2.85
C LYS A 46 -7.34 29.59 3.40
N GLN A 47 -7.92 30.40 4.28
CA GLN A 47 -7.23 31.53 4.92
C GLN A 47 -6.03 31.06 5.75
N ILE A 48 -6.22 29.98 6.52
CA ILE A 48 -5.14 29.37 7.30
C ILE A 48 -4.02 28.90 6.38
N TYR A 49 -4.36 28.17 5.31
CA TYR A 49 -3.37 27.70 4.34
C TYR A 49 -2.61 28.85 3.64
N GLU A 50 -3.31 29.88 3.17
CA GLU A 50 -2.70 31.03 2.48
C GLU A 50 -1.68 31.72 3.39
N SER A 51 -2.03 31.96 4.66
CA SER A 51 -1.09 32.58 5.61
C SER A 51 0.20 31.76 5.85
N PHE A 52 0.11 30.43 5.85
CA PHE A 52 1.29 29.56 5.97
C PHE A 52 2.07 29.45 4.65
N LYS A 53 1.39 29.63 3.51
CA LYS A 53 2.03 29.65 2.20
C LYS A 53 2.82 30.93 1.99
N ASP A 54 2.24 32.06 2.38
CA ASP A 54 2.84 33.39 2.26
C ASP A 54 4.05 33.54 3.18
N SER A 55 3.97 33.00 4.40
CA SER A 55 5.08 32.97 5.36
C SER A 55 6.16 31.92 5.04
N LYS A 56 5.97 31.12 3.97
CA LYS A 56 6.84 29.97 3.60
C LYS A 56 7.05 28.95 4.73
N ALA A 57 6.19 28.95 5.75
CA ALA A 57 6.20 27.97 6.83
C ALA A 57 5.71 26.59 6.37
N LEU A 58 5.00 26.53 5.23
CA LEU A 58 4.41 25.30 4.71
C LEU A 58 4.65 25.14 3.21
N GLU A 59 5.36 24.06 2.85
CA GLU A 59 5.67 23.76 1.44
C GLU A 59 4.65 22.85 0.74
N MET A 60 3.75 22.21 1.49
CA MET A 60 2.79 21.24 0.91
C MET A 60 1.63 21.90 0.15
N SER A 61 0.98 21.09 -0.69
CA SER A 61 -0.20 21.51 -1.43
C SER A 61 -1.45 21.63 -0.54
N TYR A 62 -2.41 22.44 -0.96
CA TYR A 62 -3.69 22.62 -0.27
C TYR A 62 -4.46 21.29 -0.04
N PRO A 63 -4.55 20.35 -1.00
CA PRO A 63 -5.18 19.05 -0.77
C PRO A 63 -4.47 18.22 0.32
N GLN A 64 -3.14 18.32 0.40
CA GLN A 64 -2.36 17.64 1.43
C GLN A 64 -2.58 18.27 2.81
N PHE A 65 -2.59 19.60 2.88
CA PHE A 65 -2.91 20.36 4.08
C PHE A 65 -4.30 19.99 4.62
N THR A 66 -5.34 20.09 3.80
CA THR A 66 -6.73 19.77 4.21
C THR A 66 -6.89 18.31 4.64
N ARG A 67 -6.18 17.37 4.00
CA ARG A 67 -6.14 15.96 4.43
C ARG A 67 -5.55 15.82 5.83
N TYR A 68 -4.49 16.56 6.14
CA TYR A 68 -3.87 16.53 7.46
C TYR A 68 -4.72 17.20 8.53
N VAL A 69 -5.33 18.35 8.23
CA VAL A 69 -6.29 18.98 9.15
C VAL A 69 -7.42 18.02 9.50
N LYS A 70 -8.06 17.41 8.50
CA LYS A 70 -9.12 16.40 8.75
C LYS A 70 -8.63 15.22 9.59
N LYS A 71 -7.38 14.79 9.38
CA LYS A 71 -6.81 13.65 10.09
C LYS A 71 -6.48 13.97 11.56
N TYR A 72 -5.95 15.15 11.83
CA TYR A 72 -5.33 15.46 13.12
C TYR A 72 -6.11 16.48 13.97
N CYS A 73 -6.89 17.39 13.37
CA CYS A 73 -7.70 18.36 14.11
C CYS A 73 -9.12 17.82 14.42
N ASN A 74 -9.71 17.01 13.52
CA ASN A 74 -11.09 16.51 13.68
C ASN A 74 -11.21 15.15 14.40
N GLY A 75 -10.17 14.73 15.14
CA GLY A 75 -10.25 13.56 16.03
C GLY A 75 -10.73 12.26 15.39
N GLY A 76 -10.45 12.01 14.11
CA GLY A 76 -10.78 10.72 13.48
C GLY A 76 -12.28 10.46 13.25
N GLN A 77 -13.12 11.50 13.18
CA GLN A 77 -14.46 11.38 12.59
C GLN A 77 -14.31 11.05 11.10
N ASN A 78 -14.15 9.76 10.82
CA ASN A 78 -14.29 9.18 9.48
C ASN A 78 -15.68 9.55 8.99
N VAL A 79 -15.80 10.59 8.18
CA VAL A 79 -17.00 10.78 7.34
C VAL A 79 -16.94 9.67 6.30
N PRO A 80 -17.73 8.59 6.42
CA PRO A 80 -17.73 7.53 5.45
C PRO A 80 -18.49 8.08 4.25
N THR A 81 -17.79 8.36 3.15
CA THR A 81 -18.46 8.49 1.87
C THR A 81 -19.10 7.13 1.52
N PRO A 82 -20.40 7.06 1.26
CA PRO A 82 -21.08 5.80 1.03
C PRO A 82 -20.67 5.26 -0.34
N LYS A 83 -19.91 4.16 -0.37
CA LYS A 83 -19.80 3.33 -1.57
C LYS A 83 -20.95 2.31 -1.58
N PRO A 84 -21.71 2.18 -2.68
CA PRO A 84 -22.77 1.19 -2.79
C PRO A 84 -22.20 -0.23 -2.66
N LYS A 85 -22.85 -1.04 -1.82
CA LYS A 85 -22.52 -2.44 -1.55
C LYS A 85 -23.07 -3.32 -2.67
N GLU A 86 -22.23 -4.10 -3.33
CA GLU A 86 -22.67 -5.21 -4.17
C GLU A 86 -22.46 -6.55 -3.46
N LYS A 87 -23.62 -7.04 -3.03
CA LYS A 87 -24.13 -8.38 -2.71
C LYS A 87 -23.15 -9.58 -2.58
N LEU A 88 -23.27 -10.18 -1.39
CA LEU A 88 -23.09 -11.60 -1.07
C LEU A 88 -23.77 -12.55 -2.05
N LYS A 89 -23.17 -13.75 -2.24
CA LYS A 89 -23.76 -15.12 -2.20
C LYS A 89 -22.67 -16.11 -2.70
N VAL A 90 -22.55 -17.38 -2.32
CA VAL A 90 -23.11 -18.31 -1.33
C VAL A 90 -22.20 -19.57 -1.40
N ASN A 91 -22.12 -20.32 -0.29
CA ASN A 91 -21.56 -21.67 -0.12
C ASN A 91 -21.65 -22.61 -1.34
N THR A 92 -20.72 -23.56 -1.47
CA THR A 92 -20.99 -25.02 -1.43
C THR A 92 -19.68 -25.82 -1.33
N GLN A 93 -19.75 -26.85 -0.50
CA GLN A 93 -18.75 -27.86 -0.11
C GLN A 93 -18.30 -28.73 -1.29
N VAL A 94 -17.08 -29.30 -1.25
CA VAL A 94 -16.86 -30.76 -1.36
C VAL A 94 -15.39 -31.15 -1.09
N ASN A 95 -15.27 -32.03 -0.10
CA ASN A 95 -14.49 -33.27 -0.02
C ASN A 95 -12.97 -33.29 -0.29
N ALA A 96 -12.31 -33.67 0.80
CA ALA A 96 -10.93 -34.11 0.92
C ALA A 96 -10.61 -35.31 0.01
N SER A 97 -9.38 -35.31 -0.49
CA SER A 97 -8.63 -36.53 -0.73
C SER A 97 -7.18 -36.21 -0.38
N GLU A 98 -6.74 -36.80 0.73
CA GLU A 98 -5.34 -36.89 1.15
C GLU A 98 -4.58 -37.76 0.14
N ASP A 99 -3.38 -37.34 -0.25
CA ASP A 99 -2.20 -38.21 -0.29
C ASP A 99 -0.94 -37.37 -0.61
N THR A 100 -0.04 -37.30 0.36
CA THR A 100 1.35 -36.83 0.27
C THR A 100 2.27 -37.96 -0.24
N PRO A 101 3.59 -37.75 -0.39
CA PRO A 101 4.33 -36.68 -1.07
C PRO A 101 5.37 -37.28 -2.04
N ASP A 102 5.77 -36.58 -3.11
CA ASP A 102 7.09 -36.88 -3.71
C ASP A 102 7.71 -35.66 -4.40
N GLU A 103 9.01 -35.52 -4.22
CA GLU A 103 9.82 -34.35 -4.51
C GLU A 103 10.17 -34.21 -6.00
N ASN A 104 9.89 -33.05 -6.59
CA ASN A 104 10.57 -32.60 -7.81
C ASN A 104 10.53 -31.06 -7.94
N PRO A 105 11.61 -30.37 -8.40
CA PRO A 105 11.67 -28.91 -8.48
C PRO A 105 10.73 -28.32 -9.55
N HIS A 106 9.48 -28.11 -9.11
CA HIS A 106 8.41 -27.22 -9.54
C HIS A 106 8.56 -26.53 -10.90
N GLN A 107 8.14 -27.23 -11.96
CA GLN A 107 7.33 -26.53 -12.96
C GLN A 107 6.02 -26.16 -12.27
N ILE A 108 5.72 -24.86 -12.16
CA ILE A 108 4.40 -24.41 -11.72
C ILE A 108 3.42 -24.95 -12.77
N THR A 109 2.75 -26.05 -12.46
CA THR A 109 1.71 -26.60 -13.34
C THR A 109 0.54 -25.64 -13.35
N ASP A 110 -0.14 -25.54 -14.50
CA ASP A 110 -1.31 -24.66 -14.65
C ASP A 110 -2.42 -25.02 -13.65
N ASP A 111 -2.52 -26.31 -13.31
CA ASP A 111 -3.44 -26.83 -12.29
C ASP A 111 -3.09 -26.33 -10.87
N LEU A 112 -1.81 -26.40 -10.48
CA LEU A 112 -1.37 -25.91 -9.17
C LEU A 112 -1.60 -24.39 -9.04
N LEU A 113 -1.28 -23.62 -10.08
CA LEU A 113 -1.52 -22.18 -10.10
C LEU A 113 -3.01 -21.86 -9.95
N SER A 114 -3.88 -22.62 -10.61
CA SER A 114 -5.33 -22.46 -10.53
C SER A 114 -5.86 -22.69 -9.12
N GLN A 115 -5.35 -23.70 -8.40
CA GLN A 115 -5.73 -23.95 -7.01
C GLN A 115 -5.35 -22.79 -6.08
N TYR A 116 -4.14 -22.22 -6.25
CA TYR A 116 -3.70 -21.05 -5.47
C TYR A 116 -4.49 -19.78 -5.83
N MET A 117 -4.90 -19.64 -7.09
CA MET A 117 -5.68 -18.50 -7.56
C MET A 117 -7.02 -18.37 -6.83
N GLU A 118 -7.68 -19.49 -6.53
CA GLU A 118 -8.96 -19.47 -5.81
C GLU A 118 -8.83 -18.92 -4.38
N VAL A 119 -7.74 -19.24 -3.68
CA VAL A 119 -7.49 -18.71 -2.32
C VAL A 119 -6.81 -17.34 -2.30
N CYS A 120 -6.20 -16.94 -3.42
CA CYS A 120 -5.44 -15.68 -3.55
C CYS A 120 -6.21 -14.55 -4.24
N TYR A 121 -7.54 -14.50 -4.12
CA TYR A 121 -8.40 -13.48 -4.77
C TYR A 121 -8.21 -13.39 -6.30
N ARG A 122 -7.91 -14.52 -6.94
CA ARG A 122 -7.59 -14.62 -8.37
C ARG A 122 -6.47 -13.66 -8.78
N GLN A 123 -5.50 -13.44 -7.89
CA GLN A 123 -4.32 -12.64 -8.15
C GLN A 123 -3.13 -13.53 -8.47
N GLU A 124 -2.80 -13.64 -9.76
CA GLU A 124 -1.75 -14.54 -10.25
C GLU A 124 -0.39 -14.26 -9.61
N ARG A 125 -0.04 -12.98 -9.44
CA ARG A 125 1.19 -12.57 -8.77
C ARG A 125 1.26 -12.99 -7.31
N ILE A 126 0.12 -13.07 -6.62
CA ILE A 126 0.07 -13.50 -5.22
C ILE A 126 0.14 -15.02 -5.15
N ALA A 127 -0.59 -15.72 -6.03
CA ALA A 127 -0.56 -17.17 -6.14
C ALA A 127 0.85 -17.70 -6.46
N LYS A 128 1.51 -17.17 -7.49
CA LYS A 128 2.90 -17.53 -7.82
C LYS A 128 3.85 -17.32 -6.65
N ARG A 129 3.75 -16.16 -5.98
CA ARG A 129 4.58 -15.87 -4.80
C ARG A 129 4.35 -16.86 -3.66
N ALA A 130 3.11 -17.27 -3.43
CA ALA A 130 2.78 -18.26 -2.39
C ALA A 130 3.41 -19.62 -2.72
N ILE A 131 3.35 -20.04 -3.99
CA ILE A 131 4.00 -21.25 -4.48
C ILE A 131 5.52 -21.15 -4.33
N GLU A 132 6.13 -20.05 -4.78
CA GLU A 132 7.58 -19.78 -4.65
C GLU A 132 8.06 -19.83 -3.19
N LYS A 133 7.22 -19.39 -2.25
CA LYS A 133 7.52 -19.42 -0.82
C LYS A 133 7.14 -20.72 -0.12
N GLY A 134 6.57 -21.69 -0.84
CA GLY A 134 6.10 -22.95 -0.26
C GLY A 134 5.01 -22.76 0.79
N VAL A 135 4.17 -21.74 0.67
CA VAL A 135 3.05 -21.52 1.61
C VAL A 135 1.94 -22.52 1.29
N PRO A 136 1.58 -23.47 2.17
CA PRO A 136 0.53 -24.42 1.85
C PRO A 136 -0.84 -23.75 1.75
N LEU A 137 -1.72 -24.30 0.90
CA LEU A 137 -3.07 -23.76 0.66
C LEU A 137 -3.90 -23.64 1.94
N GLU A 138 -3.74 -24.59 2.87
CA GLU A 138 -4.42 -24.58 4.17
C GLU A 138 -4.00 -23.38 5.02
N GLN A 139 -2.70 -23.06 5.05
CA GLN A 139 -2.18 -21.91 5.78
C GLN A 139 -2.73 -20.59 5.21
N ILE A 140 -2.87 -20.49 3.89
CA ILE A 140 -3.45 -19.31 3.24
C ILE A 140 -4.92 -19.13 3.63
N LYS A 141 -5.69 -20.23 3.69
CA LYS A 141 -7.09 -20.21 4.13
C LYS A 141 -7.20 -19.85 5.61
N GLU A 142 -6.35 -20.41 6.46
CA GLU A 142 -6.35 -20.18 7.90
C GLU A 142 -6.13 -18.71 8.27
N TRP A 143 -5.25 -18.01 7.54
CA TRP A 143 -5.02 -16.58 7.75
C TRP A 143 -6.28 -15.73 7.60
N ASN A 144 -7.29 -16.22 6.87
CA ASN A 144 -8.57 -15.56 6.64
C ASN A 144 -8.38 -14.06 6.36
N ALA A 145 -7.45 -13.76 5.44
CA ALA A 145 -7.08 -12.38 5.16
C ALA A 145 -8.36 -11.62 4.70
N PRO A 146 -8.55 -10.36 5.11
CA PRO A 146 -9.74 -9.59 4.72
C PRO A 146 -9.65 -9.05 3.29
N ASN A 147 -8.45 -8.97 2.72
CA ASN A 147 -8.23 -8.52 1.35
C ASN A 147 -6.86 -8.97 0.80
N LYS A 148 -6.68 -8.82 -0.52
CA LYS A 148 -5.46 -9.18 -1.25
C LYS A 148 -4.18 -8.48 -0.76
N VAL A 149 -4.28 -7.26 -0.21
CA VAL A 149 -3.11 -6.53 0.29
C VAL A 149 -2.60 -7.16 1.58
N ARG A 150 -3.52 -7.48 2.50
CA ARG A 150 -3.16 -8.15 3.75
C ARG A 150 -2.62 -9.55 3.48
N LEU A 151 -3.25 -10.31 2.57
CA LEU A 151 -2.77 -11.62 2.17
C LEU A 151 -1.36 -11.56 1.56
N GLY A 152 -1.13 -10.65 0.61
CA GLY A 152 0.19 -10.47 0.00
C GLY A 152 1.28 -10.13 1.03
N THR A 153 0.94 -9.38 2.08
CA THR A 153 1.86 -9.09 3.19
C THR A 153 2.16 -10.34 4.03
N LEU A 154 1.14 -11.14 4.35
CA LEU A 154 1.30 -12.38 5.11
C LEU A 154 2.19 -13.39 4.36
N ILE A 155 1.94 -13.61 3.07
CA ILE A 155 2.78 -14.44 2.21
C ILE A 155 4.22 -13.90 2.19
N THR A 156 4.39 -12.59 2.03
CA THR A 156 5.73 -11.98 2.00
C THR A 156 6.49 -12.20 3.30
N ASN A 157 5.80 -12.25 4.43
CA ASN A 157 6.41 -12.44 5.74
C ASN A 157 6.43 -13.92 6.20
N TYR A 158 5.91 -14.85 5.38
CA TYR A 158 5.93 -16.26 5.73
C TYR A 158 7.35 -16.81 5.65
N GLU A 159 7.72 -17.53 6.71
CA GLU A 159 8.96 -18.26 6.86
C GLU A 159 8.59 -19.71 7.17
N VAL A 160 9.16 -20.65 6.40
CA VAL A 160 9.01 -22.07 6.67
C VAL A 160 9.76 -22.36 7.97
N LYS A 161 9.03 -22.76 9.02
CA LYS A 161 9.66 -23.25 10.26
C LYS A 161 10.22 -24.63 9.97
N ASN A 162 11.55 -24.73 9.90
CA ASN A 162 12.29 -26.00 9.89
C ASN A 162 12.21 -26.69 11.26
#